data_AF-A0A0M3J1U8-F1
#
_entry.id   AF-A0A0M3J1U8-F1
#
_cell.length_a   1.000
_cell.length_b   1.000
_cell.length_c   1.000
_cell.angle_alpha   90.00
_cell.angle_beta   90.00
_cell.angle_gamma   90.00
#
_symmetry.space_group_name_H-M   'P 1'
#
loop_
_entity.id
_entity.type
_entity.pdbx_description
1 polymer ?
#
loop_
_entity_poly.entity_id
_entity_poly.type
_entity_poly.pdbx_seq_one_letter_code
_entity_poly.pdbx_strand_id
1 'polypeptide(L)'
;MQAQITSGLISPKDRESAEALGIFVRTNLLPVAAYSTPSADGLVEVDVENMFTTAPTLSVYVDVFIKLMTNLRSNLVTIVENSEHPKSVARIVKQLERAGIHVAEVIPYDHPVLAEVIADSDSQIILSYIEKEQFFEVFTDEKLLASNKMWVTISVNGDGLNAQEQLEILRRGSKAKIVSLQPRSKNLAQFKEYFLRVLKNNYQSYSLLTAYVEQVFNCSMKGDNGLMNCADIERNEMSQIYKQASTVEYAVKLTYVLAVVGARVENITTTFSDPICDRPTAECNQLIMDELESLDYVFGASDPAELNSQRLQFYRNKDDSVLISSGIIIEGILLFNDDHMVPMVIEYETGSKPRVVNNNLKYLKIRSQCAPYRPFCGTCKQVTEVDSNKYFLSIPKEYPLYIMALFDFHDGRNCQSFKNSDISLPMSFIHTIWTFRKRYPQLKLLQNLDFGALLVDSCSIGKTAAEVIIIGETQCFTFQQADRNITIVPGSVFGQLYSSYTSSRAHNFLLSFSLYHSKQCNMKK
;
A
#
# COMPACT_ATOMS: atom_id res chain seq x y z
N MET A 1 -47.24 12.90 15.93
CA MET A 1 -45.83 12.91 16.36
C MET A 1 -45.05 12.43 15.14
N GLN A 2 -44.34 13.32 14.43
CA GLN A 2 -43.52 12.88 13.27
C GLN A 2 -42.32 12.12 13.83
N ALA A 3 -42.25 10.81 13.57
CA ALA A 3 -41.06 10.03 13.88
C ALA A 3 -39.90 10.57 13.03
N GLN A 4 -38.85 11.07 13.67
CA GLN A 4 -37.62 11.45 12.97
C GLN A 4 -36.81 10.18 12.73
N ILE A 5 -36.95 9.60 11.54
CA ILE A 5 -36.09 8.50 11.09
C ILE A 5 -34.71 9.10 10.84
N THR A 6 -33.72 8.69 11.63
CA THR A 6 -32.32 9.06 11.38
C THR A 6 -31.72 8.02 10.44
N SER A 7 -31.73 8.30 9.14
CA SER A 7 -31.27 7.34 8.10
C SER A 7 -29.76 7.06 8.14
N GLY A 8 -28.98 7.86 8.85
CA GLY A 8 -27.54 7.66 9.03
C GLY A 8 -26.83 8.95 9.43
N LEU A 9 -25.61 8.81 9.95
CA LEU A 9 -24.74 9.91 10.30
C LEU A 9 -23.69 10.12 9.22
N ILE A 10 -23.54 11.35 8.72
CA ILE A 10 -22.45 11.70 7.80
C ILE A 10 -21.20 11.99 8.61
N SER A 11 -20.14 11.24 8.35
CA SER A 11 -18.84 11.37 9.03
C SER A 11 -18.11 12.64 8.59
N PRO A 12 -17.31 13.28 9.48
CA PRO A 12 -16.39 14.36 9.12
C PRO A 12 -15.46 13.99 7.95
N LYS A 13 -14.95 15.00 7.23
CA LYS A 13 -14.07 14.80 6.07
C LYS A 13 -12.71 14.21 6.47
N ASP A 14 -12.14 14.71 7.56
CA ASP A 14 -10.80 14.35 8.01
C ASP A 14 -10.80 13.05 8.80
N ARG A 15 -9.64 12.42 8.82
CA ARG A 15 -9.45 11.10 9.41
C ARG A 15 -9.58 11.11 10.93
N GLU A 16 -8.91 12.03 11.62
CA GLU A 16 -8.91 12.11 13.08
C GLU A 16 -10.32 12.29 13.66
N SER A 17 -11.10 13.21 13.07
CA SER A 17 -12.49 13.42 13.48
C SER A 17 -13.39 12.23 13.14
N ALA A 18 -13.14 11.56 12.02
CA ALA A 18 -13.87 10.34 11.65
C ALA A 18 -13.54 9.16 12.59
N GLU A 19 -12.29 8.99 13.01
CA GLU A 19 -11.88 8.00 14.01
C GLU A 19 -12.52 8.29 15.38
N ALA A 20 -12.49 9.54 15.83
CA ALA A 20 -13.13 9.97 17.07
C ALA A 20 -14.65 9.68 17.06
N LEU A 21 -15.31 9.99 15.93
CA LEU A 21 -16.71 9.64 15.72
C LEU A 21 -16.92 8.13 15.69
N GLY A 22 -16.06 7.39 15.00
CA GLY A 22 -16.11 5.94 14.87
C GLY A 22 -16.03 5.23 16.23
N ILE A 23 -15.16 5.70 17.13
CA ILE A 23 -15.08 5.20 18.52
C ILE A 23 -16.43 5.36 19.24
N PHE A 24 -17.11 6.49 19.05
CA PHE A 24 -18.40 6.75 19.65
C PHE A 24 -19.51 5.86 19.06
N VAL A 25 -19.60 5.77 17.73
CA VAL A 25 -20.69 5.07 17.05
C VAL A 25 -20.53 3.55 17.04
N ARG A 26 -19.32 3.02 17.22
CA ARG A 26 -19.06 1.57 17.30
C ARG A 26 -19.90 0.87 18.36
N THR A 27 -20.27 1.60 19.42
CA THR A 27 -21.10 1.06 20.52
C THR A 27 -22.61 1.12 20.26
N ASN A 28 -23.06 1.93 19.28
CA ASN A 28 -24.46 2.25 19.07
C ASN A 28 -25.04 1.65 17.76
N LEU A 29 -24.24 0.90 16.99
CA LEU A 29 -24.61 0.24 15.72
C LEU A 29 -25.26 1.17 14.69
N LEU A 30 -25.10 2.49 14.80
CA LEU A 30 -25.71 3.46 13.90
C LEU A 30 -25.07 3.37 12.51
N PRO A 31 -25.86 3.48 11.42
CA PRO A 31 -25.31 3.62 10.07
C PRO A 31 -24.46 4.89 9.96
N VAL A 32 -23.20 4.75 9.56
CA VAL A 32 -22.27 5.87 9.35
C VAL A 32 -21.81 5.92 7.91
N ALA A 33 -21.83 7.12 7.35
CA ALA A 33 -21.63 7.35 5.95
C ALA A 33 -20.40 8.24 5.72
N ALA A 34 -19.46 7.78 4.90
CA ALA A 34 -18.26 8.56 4.53
C ALA A 34 -18.32 9.07 3.09
N TYR A 35 -17.81 10.28 2.86
CA TYR A 35 -17.73 10.92 1.54
C TYR A 35 -16.31 11.35 1.17
N SER A 36 -15.31 10.98 1.97
CA SER A 36 -13.89 11.18 1.69
C SER A 36 -13.12 9.92 2.01
N THR A 37 -12.04 9.68 1.27
CA THR A 37 -11.09 8.58 1.50
C THR A 37 -10.56 8.56 2.95
N PRO A 38 -10.00 9.66 3.50
CA PRO A 38 -9.48 9.66 4.87
C PRO A 38 -10.54 9.36 5.93
N SER A 39 -11.78 9.82 5.74
CA SER A 39 -12.89 9.52 6.65
C SER A 39 -13.28 8.04 6.61
N ALA A 40 -13.41 7.49 5.40
CA ALA A 40 -13.72 6.08 5.22
C ALA A 40 -12.62 5.18 5.82
N ASP A 41 -11.35 5.50 5.56
CA ASP A 41 -10.24 4.72 6.12
C ASP A 41 -10.16 4.82 7.64
N GLY A 42 -10.38 6.01 8.22
CA GLY A 42 -10.44 6.18 9.68
C GLY A 42 -11.54 5.34 10.34
N LEU A 43 -12.74 5.31 9.75
CA LEU A 43 -13.85 4.49 10.24
C LEU A 43 -13.57 2.99 10.14
N VAL A 44 -12.91 2.54 9.06
CA VAL A 44 -12.50 1.13 8.91
C VAL A 44 -11.51 0.75 9.99
N GLU A 45 -10.56 1.61 10.31
CA GLU A 45 -9.49 1.30 11.28
C GLU A 45 -9.93 1.16 12.74
N VAL A 46 -11.10 1.70 13.07
CA VAL A 46 -11.73 1.54 14.38
C VAL A 46 -12.85 0.48 14.36
N ASP A 47 -12.97 -0.27 13.26
CA ASP A 47 -13.90 -1.39 13.05
C ASP A 47 -15.39 -1.00 13.17
N VAL A 48 -15.82 0.08 12.49
CA VAL A 48 -17.25 0.41 12.40
C VAL A 48 -17.97 -0.55 11.45
N GLU A 49 -18.86 -1.39 11.97
CA GLU A 49 -19.56 -2.42 11.17
C GLU A 49 -20.57 -1.83 10.17
N ASN A 50 -21.44 -0.93 10.63
CA ASN A 50 -22.53 -0.36 9.82
C ASN A 50 -22.07 0.88 9.04
N MET A 51 -20.94 0.76 8.32
CA MET A 51 -20.44 1.85 7.50
C MET A 51 -20.63 1.63 6.00
N PHE A 52 -20.87 2.73 5.30
CA PHE A 52 -20.89 2.77 3.85
C PHE A 52 -20.22 4.06 3.33
N THR A 53 -19.73 4.03 2.09
CA THR A 53 -18.99 5.16 1.52
C THR A 53 -19.28 5.36 0.04
N THR A 54 -19.36 6.63 -0.36
CA THR A 54 -19.39 7.03 -1.78
C THR A 54 -18.03 7.43 -2.31
N ALA A 55 -17.02 7.55 -1.43
CA ALA A 55 -15.62 7.76 -1.77
C ALA A 55 -14.85 6.43 -1.80
N PRO A 56 -13.76 6.34 -2.59
CA PRO A 56 -12.90 5.16 -2.59
C PRO A 56 -12.19 4.98 -1.25
N THR A 57 -12.00 3.73 -0.81
CA THR A 57 -11.17 3.38 0.36
C THR A 57 -9.74 3.07 -0.07
N LEU A 58 -8.79 3.04 0.88
CA LEU A 58 -7.41 2.60 0.62
C LEU A 58 -7.36 1.26 -0.13
N SER A 59 -8.20 0.30 0.27
CA SER A 59 -8.26 -1.03 -0.35
C SER A 59 -8.58 -0.96 -1.84
N VAL A 60 -9.40 0.00 -2.27
CA VAL A 60 -9.67 0.22 -3.71
C VAL A 60 -8.41 0.68 -4.43
N TYR A 61 -7.61 1.58 -3.85
CA TYR A 61 -6.34 2.01 -4.46
C TYR A 61 -5.31 0.87 -4.50
N VAL A 62 -5.24 0.05 -3.46
CA VAL A 62 -4.38 -1.14 -3.42
C VAL A 62 -4.79 -2.16 -4.47
N ASP A 63 -6.10 -2.37 -4.68
CA ASP A 63 -6.63 -3.20 -5.77
C ASP A 63 -6.17 -2.71 -7.14
N VAL A 64 -6.25 -1.41 -7.38
CA VAL A 64 -5.78 -0.79 -8.63
C VAL A 64 -4.28 -1.03 -8.81
N PHE A 65 -3.50 -0.88 -7.74
CA PHE A 65 -2.06 -1.17 -7.74
C PHE A 65 -1.78 -2.67 -8.00
N ILE A 66 -2.54 -3.60 -7.42
CA ILE A 66 -2.42 -5.03 -7.69
C ILE A 66 -2.68 -5.33 -9.18
N LYS A 67 -3.69 -4.69 -9.79
CA LYS A 67 -3.94 -4.83 -11.23
C LYS A 67 -2.81 -4.24 -12.07
N LEU A 68 -2.25 -3.10 -11.66
CA LEU A 68 -1.07 -2.50 -12.29
C LEU A 68 0.12 -3.47 -12.24
N MET A 69 0.44 -4.02 -11.07
CA MET A 69 1.52 -5.00 -10.87
C MET A 69 1.34 -6.26 -11.71
N THR A 70 0.10 -6.78 -11.77
CA THR A 70 -0.27 -7.93 -12.60
C THR A 70 -0.01 -7.65 -14.08
N ASN A 71 -0.43 -6.48 -14.57
CA ASN A 71 -0.21 -6.07 -15.96
C ASN A 71 1.28 -5.88 -16.28
N LEU A 72 2.07 -5.40 -15.32
CA LEU A 72 3.53 -5.29 -15.42
C LEU A 72 4.26 -6.63 -15.22
N ARG A 73 3.55 -7.72 -14.95
CA ARG A 73 4.12 -9.05 -14.62
C ARG A 73 5.15 -8.98 -13.50
N SER A 74 4.84 -8.16 -12.50
CA SER A 74 5.67 -7.87 -11.33
C SER A 74 5.03 -8.41 -10.07
N ASN A 75 5.84 -8.86 -9.11
CA ASN A 75 5.40 -9.42 -7.84
C ASN A 75 6.34 -9.07 -6.67
N LEU A 76 7.16 -8.02 -6.82
CA LEU A 76 8.01 -7.49 -5.76
C LEU A 76 7.86 -5.96 -5.70
N VAL A 77 7.64 -5.41 -4.52
CA VAL A 77 7.50 -3.97 -4.27
C VAL A 77 8.30 -3.54 -3.03
N THR A 78 8.79 -2.32 -3.02
CA THR A 78 9.25 -1.64 -1.79
C THR A 78 8.21 -0.60 -1.40
N ILE A 79 7.86 -0.50 -0.12
CA ILE A 79 6.87 0.46 0.36
C ILE A 79 7.59 1.64 1.02
N VAL A 80 7.20 2.85 0.65
CA VAL A 80 7.54 4.08 1.36
C VAL A 80 6.30 4.59 2.07
N GLU A 81 6.41 4.89 3.36
CA GLU A 81 5.24 5.11 4.20
C GLU A 81 5.36 6.31 5.14
N ASN A 82 4.20 6.76 5.62
CA ASN A 82 4.07 7.69 6.74
C ASN A 82 3.81 6.89 8.02
N SER A 83 4.77 6.91 8.94
CA SER A 83 4.76 6.13 10.19
C SER A 83 3.62 6.48 11.16
N GLU A 84 2.84 7.52 10.85
CA GLU A 84 1.62 7.89 11.57
C GLU A 84 0.46 6.90 11.37
N HIS A 85 0.49 6.08 10.31
CA HIS A 85 -0.61 5.17 9.96
C HIS A 85 -0.20 3.69 9.83
N PRO A 86 0.36 3.07 10.89
CA PRO A 86 0.90 1.71 10.83
C PRO A 86 -0.17 0.65 10.51
N LYS A 87 -1.42 0.86 10.93
CA LYS A 87 -2.55 -0.03 10.61
C LYS A 87 -2.88 -0.04 9.12
N SER A 88 -2.92 1.15 8.49
CA SER A 88 -3.11 1.29 7.05
C SER A 88 -2.00 0.58 6.28
N VAL A 89 -0.73 0.76 6.67
CA VAL A 89 0.41 0.07 6.04
C VAL A 89 0.31 -1.45 6.19
N ALA A 90 -0.01 -1.95 7.38
CA ALA A 90 -0.22 -3.38 7.60
C ALA A 90 -1.35 -3.96 6.72
N ARG A 91 -2.43 -3.19 6.51
CA ARG A 91 -3.53 -3.55 5.61
C ARG A 91 -3.07 -3.62 4.14
N ILE A 92 -2.27 -2.64 3.69
CA ILE A 92 -1.66 -2.66 2.34
C ILE A 92 -0.83 -3.94 2.18
N VAL A 93 0.11 -4.21 3.09
CA VAL A 93 0.98 -5.39 3.04
C VAL A 93 0.15 -6.68 2.95
N LYS A 94 -0.85 -6.84 3.81
CA LYS A 94 -1.73 -8.03 3.83
C LYS A 94 -2.49 -8.23 2.51
N GLN A 95 -2.99 -7.15 1.89
CA GLN A 95 -3.68 -7.23 0.61
C GLN A 95 -2.73 -7.60 -0.54
N LEU A 96 -1.51 -7.04 -0.54
CA LEU A 96 -0.47 -7.39 -1.51
C LEU A 96 -0.07 -8.87 -1.40
N GLU A 97 0.14 -9.37 -0.19
CA GLU A 97 0.49 -10.77 0.07
C GLU A 97 -0.61 -11.73 -0.41
N ARG A 98 -1.89 -11.41 -0.14
CA ARG A 98 -3.04 -12.17 -0.66
C ARG A 98 -3.07 -12.23 -2.19
N ALA A 99 -2.57 -11.18 -2.85
CA ALA A 99 -2.44 -11.12 -4.30
C ALA A 99 -1.14 -11.76 -4.84
N GLY A 100 -0.30 -12.35 -3.98
CA GLY A 100 0.97 -12.94 -4.36
C GLY A 100 2.06 -11.92 -4.71
N ILE A 101 1.94 -10.69 -4.21
CA ILE A 101 2.93 -9.63 -4.34
C ILE A 101 3.71 -9.55 -3.03
N HIS A 102 5.03 -9.65 -3.11
CA HIS A 102 5.93 -9.62 -1.97
C HIS A 102 6.43 -8.20 -1.70
N VAL A 103 6.64 -7.89 -0.41
CA VAL A 103 7.21 -6.62 0.03
C VAL A 103 8.67 -6.86 0.40
N ALA A 104 9.59 -6.20 -0.29
CA ALA A 104 11.03 -6.28 0.01
C ALA A 104 11.32 -5.59 1.36
N GLU A 105 10.87 -4.34 1.47
CA GLU A 105 11.20 -3.42 2.55
C GLU A 105 10.05 -2.43 2.73
N VAL A 106 9.85 -1.96 3.96
CA VAL A 106 8.95 -0.86 4.33
C VAL A 106 9.82 0.21 4.96
N ILE A 107 9.83 1.41 4.38
CA ILE A 107 10.79 2.47 4.72
C ILE A 107 10.02 3.77 5.01
N PRO A 108 10.27 4.43 6.15
CA PRO A 108 9.72 5.76 6.41
C PRO A 108 10.18 6.78 5.35
N TYR A 109 9.30 7.70 4.97
CA TYR A 109 9.61 8.71 3.95
C TYR A 109 10.72 9.69 4.37
N ASP A 110 10.91 9.90 5.67
CA ASP A 110 11.88 10.80 6.28
C ASP A 110 13.20 10.08 6.66
N HIS A 111 13.36 8.82 6.24
CA HIS A 111 14.55 8.06 6.56
C HIS A 111 15.83 8.73 5.98
N PRO A 112 16.87 8.97 6.79
CA PRO A 112 18.01 9.83 6.40
C PRO A 112 18.84 9.29 5.23
N VAL A 113 18.73 8.00 4.95
CA VAL A 113 19.39 7.34 3.81
C VAL A 113 18.38 6.71 2.84
N LEU A 114 17.16 7.27 2.74
CA LEU A 114 16.10 6.77 1.85
C LEU A 114 16.60 6.53 0.43
N ALA A 115 17.31 7.49 -0.17
CA ALA A 115 17.82 7.36 -1.54
C ALA A 115 18.79 6.19 -1.73
N GLU A 116 19.60 5.88 -0.72
CA GLU A 116 20.57 4.78 -0.77
C GLU A 116 19.86 3.44 -0.65
N VAL A 117 18.93 3.33 0.30
CA VAL A 117 18.10 2.12 0.47
C VAL A 117 17.26 1.86 -0.78
N ILE A 118 16.62 2.90 -1.34
CA ILE A 118 15.87 2.79 -2.58
C ILE A 118 16.79 2.44 -3.76
N ALA A 119 18.02 2.93 -3.83
CA ALA A 119 18.95 2.54 -4.89
C ALA A 119 19.35 1.06 -4.77
N ASP A 120 19.60 0.58 -3.56
CA ASP A 120 20.08 -0.78 -3.27
C ASP A 120 18.97 -1.84 -3.23
N SER A 121 17.71 -1.44 -3.04
CA SER A 121 16.56 -2.34 -3.05
C SER A 121 16.46 -3.12 -4.36
N ASP A 122 16.18 -4.42 -4.25
CA ASP A 122 15.93 -5.31 -5.39
C ASP A 122 14.69 -4.90 -6.20
N SER A 123 13.75 -4.19 -5.55
CA SER A 123 12.50 -3.80 -6.19
C SER A 123 12.70 -2.69 -7.21
N GLN A 124 12.16 -2.87 -8.41
CA GLN A 124 12.10 -1.82 -9.44
C GLN A 124 10.85 -0.95 -9.34
N ILE A 125 9.90 -1.33 -8.47
CA ILE A 125 8.63 -0.67 -8.24
C ILE A 125 8.52 -0.29 -6.77
N ILE A 126 8.20 0.97 -6.52
CA ILE A 126 8.07 1.56 -5.20
C ILE A 126 6.61 1.99 -5.06
N LEU A 127 5.96 1.60 -3.97
CA LEU A 127 4.63 2.06 -3.62
C LEU A 127 4.76 3.06 -2.47
N SER A 128 4.39 4.32 -2.67
CA SER A 128 4.30 5.26 -1.56
C SER A 128 2.88 5.43 -1.07
N TYR A 129 2.72 5.35 0.25
CA TYR A 129 1.52 5.74 0.96
C TYR A 129 1.88 6.87 1.94
N ILE A 130 1.88 8.09 1.42
CA ILE A 130 2.32 9.30 2.11
C ILE A 130 1.43 10.47 1.72
N GLU A 131 1.50 11.55 2.47
CA GLU A 131 0.82 12.79 2.12
C GLU A 131 1.45 13.43 0.88
N LYS A 132 0.71 14.33 0.26
CA LYS A 132 1.14 14.99 -0.96
C LYS A 132 2.35 15.89 -0.71
N GLU A 133 2.34 16.62 0.38
CA GLU A 133 3.41 17.51 0.82
C GLU A 133 4.71 16.72 1.06
N GLN A 134 4.60 15.59 1.76
CA GLN A 134 5.69 14.64 2.00
C GLN A 134 6.20 14.05 0.67
N PHE A 135 5.31 13.77 -0.28
CA PHE A 135 5.71 13.30 -1.61
C PHE A 135 6.59 14.31 -2.35
N PHE A 136 6.26 15.61 -2.28
CA PHE A 136 7.12 16.66 -2.83
C PHE A 136 8.46 16.75 -2.11
N GLU A 137 8.49 16.58 -0.78
CA GLU A 137 9.72 16.56 0.01
C GLU A 137 10.66 15.44 -0.42
N VAL A 138 10.15 14.20 -0.56
CA VAL A 138 10.93 13.04 -1.02
C VAL A 138 11.62 13.30 -2.36
N PHE A 139 10.92 13.93 -3.31
CA PHE A 139 11.48 14.22 -4.64
C PHE A 139 12.33 15.50 -4.70
N THR A 140 12.63 16.12 -3.57
CA THR A 140 13.71 17.14 -3.51
C THR A 140 15.10 16.51 -3.66
N ASP A 141 15.27 15.22 -3.31
CA ASP A 141 16.52 14.50 -3.49
C ASP A 141 16.72 14.08 -4.96
N GLU A 142 17.73 14.68 -5.60
CA GLU A 142 18.06 14.42 -7.00
C GLU A 142 18.49 12.97 -7.26
N LYS A 143 19.00 12.25 -6.25
CA LYS A 143 19.35 10.83 -6.38
C LYS A 143 18.12 9.98 -6.70
N LEU A 144 16.96 10.31 -6.11
CA LEU A 144 15.71 9.60 -6.35
C LEU A 144 15.16 9.90 -7.75
N LEU A 145 15.23 11.16 -8.21
CA LEU A 145 14.87 11.55 -9.57
C LEU A 145 15.79 10.92 -10.63
N ALA A 146 17.07 10.70 -10.29
CA ALA A 146 18.03 10.02 -11.15
C ALA A 146 17.82 8.50 -11.21
N SER A 147 17.04 7.92 -10.29
CA SER A 147 16.76 6.48 -10.27
C SER A 147 15.88 6.08 -11.46
N ASN A 148 16.20 4.96 -12.11
CA ASN A 148 15.37 4.38 -13.18
C ASN A 148 14.32 3.41 -12.60
N LYS A 149 13.68 3.79 -11.49
CA LYS A 149 12.63 3.02 -10.82
C LYS A 149 11.25 3.61 -11.11
N MET A 150 10.22 2.77 -11.00
CA MET A 150 8.83 3.23 -11.05
C MET A 150 8.35 3.52 -9.64
N TRP A 151 7.82 4.71 -9.43
CA TRP A 151 7.18 5.11 -8.20
C TRP A 151 5.68 5.17 -8.43
N VAL A 152 4.90 4.45 -7.63
CA VAL A 152 3.43 4.51 -7.66
C VAL A 152 2.99 5.16 -6.36
N THR A 153 2.22 6.23 -6.44
CA THR A 153 1.80 6.99 -5.26
C THR A 153 0.31 6.86 -5.02
N ILE A 154 -0.04 6.58 -3.76
CA ILE A 154 -1.38 6.66 -3.18
C ILE A 154 -1.31 7.72 -2.09
N SER A 155 -2.01 8.83 -2.27
CA SER A 155 -2.10 9.89 -1.26
C SER A 155 -2.93 9.40 -0.07
N VAL A 156 -2.47 9.66 1.15
CA VAL A 156 -3.22 9.37 2.39
C VAL A 156 -4.60 10.04 2.37
N ASN A 157 -4.68 11.25 1.80
CA ASN A 157 -5.91 12.02 1.69
C ASN A 157 -6.79 11.60 0.50
N GLY A 158 -6.33 10.66 -0.34
CA GLY A 158 -7.00 10.23 -1.57
C GLY A 158 -6.98 11.28 -2.70
N ASP A 159 -6.46 12.47 -2.42
CA ASP A 159 -6.31 13.55 -3.38
C ASP A 159 -5.11 13.29 -4.30
N GLY A 160 -5.36 13.39 -5.61
CA GLY A 160 -4.33 13.28 -6.63
C GLY A 160 -3.49 14.54 -6.82
N LEU A 161 -2.55 14.45 -7.76
CA LEU A 161 -1.77 15.59 -8.24
C LEU A 161 -2.59 16.34 -9.29
N ASN A 162 -2.72 17.65 -9.13
CA ASN A 162 -3.32 18.53 -10.13
C ASN A 162 -2.35 18.77 -11.30
N ALA A 163 -2.84 19.32 -12.41
CA ALA A 163 -2.03 19.48 -13.63
C ALA A 163 -0.75 20.31 -13.41
N GLN A 164 -0.76 21.31 -12.53
CA GLN A 164 0.40 22.13 -12.23
C GLN A 164 1.41 21.35 -11.37
N GLU A 165 0.93 20.69 -10.32
CA GLU A 165 1.75 19.86 -9.43
C GLU A 165 2.43 18.70 -10.17
N GLN A 166 1.72 18.09 -11.13
CA GLN A 166 2.27 17.06 -12.00
C GLN A 166 3.49 17.55 -12.80
N LEU A 167 3.51 18.82 -13.19
CA LEU A 167 4.63 19.44 -13.91
C LEU A 167 5.78 19.83 -12.97
N GLU A 168 5.48 20.18 -11.72
CA GLU A 168 6.47 20.61 -10.73
C GLU A 168 7.36 19.46 -10.23
N ILE A 169 6.82 18.25 -10.12
CA ILE A 169 7.54 17.08 -9.56
C ILE A 169 8.70 16.62 -10.46
N LEU A 170 8.52 16.64 -11.79
CA LEU A 170 9.52 16.11 -12.72
C LEU A 170 10.39 17.22 -13.31
N ARG A 171 11.59 17.38 -12.74
CA ARG A 171 12.63 18.24 -13.31
C ARG A 171 13.19 17.67 -14.62
N ARG A 172 13.64 18.53 -15.54
CA ARG A 172 14.37 18.14 -16.77
C ARG A 172 15.56 17.23 -16.43
N GLY A 173 15.71 16.12 -17.14
CA GLY A 173 16.72 15.07 -16.89
C GLY A 173 16.31 13.93 -15.93
N SER A 174 15.16 14.01 -15.24
CA SER A 174 14.65 12.92 -14.39
C SER A 174 14.45 11.61 -15.17
N LYS A 175 14.91 10.49 -14.59
CA LYS A 175 14.73 9.12 -15.10
C LYS A 175 13.64 8.35 -14.33
N ALA A 176 13.21 8.89 -13.19
CA ALA A 176 12.13 8.33 -12.40
C ALA A 176 10.82 8.38 -13.17
N LYS A 177 10.01 7.32 -13.02
CA LYS A 177 8.67 7.24 -13.62
C LYS A 177 7.65 7.23 -12.50
N ILE A 178 6.80 8.24 -12.44
CA ILE A 178 5.85 8.40 -11.34
C ILE A 178 4.46 8.08 -11.85
N VAL A 179 3.73 7.21 -11.15
CA VAL A 179 2.33 6.90 -11.42
C VAL A 179 1.51 7.42 -10.25
N SER A 180 0.71 8.45 -10.49
CA SER A 180 -0.25 8.99 -9.51
C SER A 180 -1.56 8.21 -9.61
N LEU A 181 -1.96 7.51 -8.55
CA LEU A 181 -3.28 6.90 -8.46
C LEU A 181 -4.25 7.90 -7.83
N GLN A 182 -5.29 8.28 -8.58
CA GLN A 182 -6.23 9.30 -8.13
C GLN A 182 -7.65 9.04 -8.65
N PRO A 183 -8.69 9.45 -7.92
CA PRO A 183 -10.04 9.31 -8.40
C PRO A 183 -10.34 10.35 -9.49
N ARG A 184 -11.11 9.93 -10.49
CA ARG A 184 -11.67 10.87 -11.48
C ARG A 184 -12.83 11.64 -10.85
N SER A 185 -12.60 12.90 -10.50
CA SER A 185 -13.66 13.80 -10.01
C SER A 185 -14.43 14.47 -11.15
N LYS A 186 -15.74 14.51 -11.07
CA LYS A 186 -16.57 15.31 -12.00
C LYS A 186 -16.67 16.76 -11.58
N ASN A 187 -16.63 17.65 -12.59
CA ASN A 187 -16.99 19.05 -12.40
C ASN A 187 -18.52 19.19 -12.36
N LEU A 188 -19.05 19.78 -11.28
CA LEU A 188 -20.48 20.01 -11.08
C LEU A 188 -20.79 21.49 -11.32
N ALA A 189 -20.93 21.87 -12.58
CA ALA A 189 -21.14 23.26 -13.00
C ALA A 189 -22.44 23.86 -12.45
N GLN A 190 -23.54 23.10 -12.42
CA GLN A 190 -24.81 23.51 -11.85
C GLN A 190 -24.68 23.77 -10.34
N PHE A 191 -23.91 22.95 -9.63
CA PHE A 191 -23.61 23.16 -8.22
C PHE A 191 -22.77 24.43 -8.02
N LYS A 192 -21.73 24.65 -8.84
CA LYS A 192 -20.95 25.89 -8.82
C LYS A 192 -21.86 27.12 -8.99
N GLU A 193 -22.72 27.12 -10.00
CA GLU A 193 -23.64 28.23 -10.27
C GLU A 193 -24.59 28.48 -9.10
N TYR A 194 -25.16 27.41 -8.53
CA TYR A 194 -26.01 27.45 -7.35
C TYR A 194 -25.27 28.02 -6.12
N PHE A 195 -24.09 27.48 -5.82
CA PHE A 195 -23.26 27.90 -4.70
C PHE A 195 -22.91 29.38 -4.80
N LEU A 196 -22.42 29.84 -5.96
CA LEU A 196 -22.09 31.25 -6.18
C LEU A 196 -23.31 32.17 -6.05
N ARG A 197 -24.50 31.71 -6.47
CA ARG A 197 -25.74 32.46 -6.30
C ARG A 197 -26.15 32.57 -4.83
N VAL A 198 -26.07 31.47 -4.07
CA VAL A 198 -26.36 31.47 -2.63
C VAL A 198 -25.35 32.34 -1.90
N LEU A 199 -24.07 32.23 -2.25
CA LEU A 199 -23.00 33.03 -1.65
C LEU A 199 -23.22 34.51 -1.92
N LYS A 200 -23.51 34.93 -3.15
CA LYS A 200 -23.72 36.36 -3.46
C LYS A 200 -24.98 36.93 -2.81
N ASN A 201 -26.08 36.16 -2.81
CA ASN A 201 -27.39 36.70 -2.43
C ASN A 201 -27.70 36.51 -0.94
N ASN A 202 -27.17 35.47 -0.30
CA ASN A 202 -27.62 35.01 1.01
C ASN A 202 -26.50 34.89 2.06
N TYR A 203 -25.24 35.25 1.77
CA TYR A 203 -24.14 35.09 2.74
C TYR A 203 -24.41 35.80 4.08
N GLN A 204 -25.12 36.93 4.06
CA GLN A 204 -25.49 37.69 5.25
C GLN A 204 -26.52 36.97 6.15
N SER A 205 -27.24 35.99 5.60
CA SER A 205 -28.25 35.23 6.34
C SER A 205 -27.64 34.14 7.23
N TYR A 206 -26.37 33.80 7.02
CA TYR A 206 -25.69 32.72 7.74
C TYR A 206 -24.31 33.19 8.23
N SER A 207 -24.09 33.15 9.54
CA SER A 207 -22.82 33.59 10.15
C SER A 207 -21.59 32.89 9.55
N LEU A 208 -21.71 31.60 9.25
CA LEU A 208 -20.64 30.82 8.63
C LEU A 208 -20.32 31.32 7.22
N LEU A 209 -21.33 31.61 6.40
CA LEU A 209 -21.11 32.15 5.05
C LEU A 209 -20.54 33.56 5.09
N THR A 210 -20.96 34.37 6.08
CA THR A 210 -20.38 35.71 6.30
C THR A 210 -18.88 35.60 6.59
N ALA A 211 -18.49 34.77 7.57
CA ALA A 211 -17.08 34.56 7.91
C ALA A 211 -16.28 34.00 6.73
N TYR A 212 -16.85 33.07 5.97
CA TYR A 212 -16.22 32.54 4.75
C TYR A 212 -15.96 33.64 3.71
N VAL A 213 -16.94 34.50 3.43
CA VAL A 213 -16.78 35.56 2.43
C VAL A 213 -15.71 36.57 2.87
N GLU A 214 -15.74 37.00 4.13
CA GLU A 214 -14.74 37.94 4.67
C GLU A 214 -13.32 37.37 4.59
N GLN A 215 -13.13 36.09 4.94
CA GLN A 215 -11.82 35.44 4.92
C GLN A 215 -11.31 35.15 3.51
N VAL A 216 -12.15 34.59 2.63
CA VAL A 216 -11.71 34.14 1.30
C VAL A 216 -11.51 35.31 0.34
N PHE A 217 -12.34 36.35 0.45
CA PHE A 217 -12.26 37.51 -0.44
C PHE A 217 -11.59 38.72 0.21
N ASN A 218 -11.08 38.58 1.44
CA ASN A 218 -10.40 39.63 2.19
C ASN A 218 -11.20 40.95 2.16
N CYS A 219 -12.48 40.86 2.55
CA CYS A 219 -13.43 41.97 2.53
C CYS A 219 -14.02 42.16 3.93
N SER A 220 -14.63 43.31 4.17
CA SER A 220 -15.28 43.61 5.45
C SER A 220 -16.75 43.97 5.26
N MET A 221 -17.61 43.40 6.07
CA MET A 221 -19.03 43.80 6.15
C MET A 221 -19.24 45.18 6.79
N LYS A 222 -18.29 45.61 7.64
CA LYS A 222 -18.40 46.85 8.41
C LYS A 222 -17.66 48.03 7.78
N GLY A 223 -16.93 47.81 6.69
CA GLY A 223 -16.17 48.85 6.02
C GLY A 223 -15.00 49.41 6.84
N ASP A 224 -14.48 48.64 7.80
CA ASP A 224 -13.32 49.03 8.60
C ASP A 224 -11.99 48.55 7.96
N ASN A 225 -10.95 49.38 8.10
CA ASN A 225 -9.54 49.10 7.77
C ASN A 225 -9.15 49.01 6.28
N GLY A 226 -9.69 49.87 5.41
CA GLY A 226 -9.21 49.98 4.02
C GLY A 226 -9.48 48.75 3.14
N LEU A 227 -10.28 47.80 3.63
CA LEU A 227 -10.75 46.64 2.88
C LEU A 227 -12.05 46.99 2.13
N MET A 228 -12.22 46.40 0.96
CA MET A 228 -13.41 46.55 0.13
C MET A 228 -14.65 45.96 0.83
N ASN A 229 -15.83 46.53 0.56
CA ASN A 229 -17.08 46.00 1.08
C ASN A 229 -17.40 44.65 0.41
N CYS A 230 -17.73 43.64 1.20
CA CYS A 230 -18.10 42.32 0.68
C CYS A 230 -19.30 42.34 -0.28
N ALA A 231 -20.17 43.35 -0.15
CA ALA A 231 -21.30 43.55 -1.06
C ALA A 231 -20.87 43.92 -2.48
N ASP A 232 -19.69 44.52 -2.65
CA ASP A 232 -19.22 45.02 -3.94
C ASP A 232 -18.53 43.95 -4.79
N ILE A 233 -18.17 42.80 -4.19
CA ILE A 233 -17.51 41.69 -4.91
C ILE A 233 -18.43 41.13 -5.98
N GLU A 234 -17.99 41.14 -7.24
CA GLU A 234 -18.79 40.64 -8.34
C GLU A 234 -18.84 39.10 -8.37
N ARG A 235 -19.92 38.56 -8.95
CA ARG A 235 -20.05 37.10 -9.14
C ARG A 235 -18.92 36.53 -10.00
N ASN A 236 -18.41 37.32 -10.95
CA ASN A 236 -17.30 36.92 -11.81
C ASN A 236 -16.00 36.76 -11.01
N GLU A 237 -15.71 37.68 -10.09
CA GLU A 237 -14.56 37.60 -9.18
C GLU A 237 -14.69 36.37 -8.25
N MET A 238 -15.89 36.13 -7.71
CA MET A 238 -16.16 34.93 -6.92
C MET A 238 -15.94 33.64 -7.71
N SER A 239 -16.31 33.64 -8.99
CA SER A 239 -16.15 32.49 -9.89
C SER A 239 -14.70 32.18 -10.25
N GLN A 240 -13.82 33.18 -10.25
CA GLN A 240 -12.39 33.03 -10.51
C GLN A 240 -11.65 32.39 -9.33
N ILE A 241 -12.05 32.73 -8.10
CA ILE A 241 -11.45 32.18 -6.87
C ILE A 241 -12.02 30.80 -6.54
N TYR A 242 -13.26 30.51 -6.95
CA TYR A 242 -13.91 29.23 -6.67
C TYR A 242 -13.13 28.03 -7.22
N LYS A 243 -12.76 27.12 -6.32
CA LYS A 243 -12.22 25.79 -6.63
C LYS A 243 -13.11 24.73 -5.99
N GLN A 244 -13.67 23.85 -6.83
CA GLN A 244 -14.47 22.73 -6.33
C GLN A 244 -13.56 21.73 -5.59
N ALA A 245 -13.98 21.31 -4.39
CA ALA A 245 -13.28 20.23 -3.69
C ALA A 245 -13.50 18.87 -4.38
N SER A 246 -12.51 17.99 -4.30
CA SER A 246 -12.53 16.62 -4.85
C SER A 246 -13.69 15.78 -4.30
N THR A 247 -14.12 16.07 -3.07
CA THR A 247 -15.14 15.30 -2.34
C THR A 247 -16.59 15.73 -2.59
N VAL A 248 -16.83 16.82 -3.35
CA VAL A 248 -18.19 17.35 -3.57
C VAL A 248 -19.08 16.32 -4.25
N GLU A 249 -18.58 15.64 -5.27
CA GLU A 249 -19.34 14.59 -5.98
C GLU A 249 -19.79 13.48 -5.02
N TYR A 250 -18.89 13.03 -4.15
CA TYR A 250 -19.17 11.98 -3.18
C TYR A 250 -20.19 12.43 -2.13
N ALA A 251 -20.09 13.66 -1.64
CA ALA A 251 -21.05 14.23 -0.69
C ALA A 251 -22.45 14.37 -1.30
N VAL A 252 -22.53 14.81 -2.57
CA VAL A 252 -23.79 14.89 -3.31
C VAL A 252 -24.38 13.49 -3.46
N LYS A 253 -23.62 12.52 -4.00
CA LYS A 253 -24.09 11.13 -4.13
C LYS A 253 -24.57 10.58 -2.79
N LEU A 254 -23.82 10.81 -1.72
CA LEU A 254 -24.16 10.33 -0.39
C LEU A 254 -25.49 10.90 0.13
N THR A 255 -25.73 12.18 -0.11
CA THR A 255 -27.00 12.83 0.27
C THR A 255 -28.18 12.21 -0.47
N TYR A 256 -28.03 11.92 -1.78
CA TYR A 256 -29.05 11.23 -2.57
C TYR A 256 -29.29 9.80 -2.07
N VAL A 257 -28.24 9.06 -1.72
CA VAL A 257 -28.36 7.71 -1.14
C VAL A 257 -29.22 7.75 0.12
N LEU A 258 -28.89 8.63 1.07
CA LEU A 258 -29.62 8.76 2.33
C LEU A 258 -31.10 9.14 2.10
N ALA A 259 -31.37 10.04 1.14
CA ALA A 259 -32.73 10.43 0.80
C ALA A 259 -33.54 9.29 0.18
N VAL A 260 -32.95 8.56 -0.78
CA VAL A 260 -33.62 7.44 -1.46
C VAL A 260 -33.86 6.27 -0.50
N VAL A 261 -32.88 5.91 0.32
CA VAL A 261 -33.02 4.86 1.34
C VAL A 261 -34.06 5.27 2.38
N GLY A 262 -34.03 6.53 2.86
CA GLY A 262 -35.03 7.06 3.77
C GLY A 262 -36.46 6.91 3.23
N ALA A 263 -36.67 7.29 1.96
CA ALA A 263 -37.98 7.16 1.31
C ALA A 263 -38.42 5.69 1.14
N ARG A 264 -37.48 4.77 0.85
CA ARG A 264 -37.79 3.32 0.77
C ARG A 264 -38.16 2.74 2.13
N VAL A 265 -37.40 3.06 3.17
CA VAL A 265 -37.67 2.63 4.54
C VAL A 265 -39.01 3.18 5.04
N GLU A 266 -39.34 4.44 4.75
CA GLU A 266 -40.66 5.01 5.07
C GLU A 266 -41.81 4.25 4.39
N ASN A 267 -41.66 3.90 3.11
CA ASN A 267 -42.67 3.13 2.38
C ASN A 267 -42.86 1.71 2.95
N ILE A 268 -41.76 1.06 3.35
CA ILE A 268 -41.80 -0.26 4.01
C ILE A 268 -42.53 -0.15 5.36
N THR A 269 -42.10 0.78 6.21
CA THR A 269 -42.64 0.94 7.57
C THR A 269 -44.10 1.36 7.61
N THR A 270 -44.57 2.12 6.62
CA THR A 270 -46.00 2.47 6.48
C THR A 270 -46.88 1.33 5.98
N THR A 271 -46.28 0.29 5.40
CA THR A 271 -46.99 -0.90 4.90
C THR A 271 -47.22 -1.95 5.99
N PHE A 272 -46.40 -1.96 7.05
CA PHE A 272 -46.51 -2.90 8.17
C PHE A 272 -47.28 -2.31 9.37
N SER A 273 -47.94 -3.16 10.15
CA SER A 273 -48.77 -2.75 11.30
C SER A 273 -47.98 -2.26 12.52
N ASP A 274 -46.69 -2.60 12.62
CA ASP A 274 -45.74 -2.08 13.60
C ASP A 274 -44.53 -1.47 12.86
N PRO A 275 -44.21 -0.16 13.02
CA PRO A 275 -43.14 0.46 12.26
C PRO A 275 -41.77 0.08 12.85
N ILE A 276 -41.00 -0.70 12.09
CA ILE A 276 -39.67 -1.22 12.48
C ILE A 276 -38.69 -0.08 12.83
N CYS A 277 -38.82 1.08 12.18
CA CYS A 277 -37.91 2.23 12.30
C CYS A 277 -38.47 3.43 13.07
N ASP A 278 -39.45 3.24 13.95
CA ASP A 278 -39.89 4.31 14.87
C ASP A 278 -38.79 4.73 15.86
N ARG A 279 -37.81 3.85 16.10
CA ARG A 279 -36.63 4.09 16.95
C ARG A 279 -35.38 3.50 16.30
N PRO A 280 -34.18 4.03 16.60
CA PRO A 280 -32.92 3.44 16.14
C PRO A 280 -32.65 2.12 16.89
N THR A 281 -33.17 1.03 16.36
CA THR A 281 -32.94 -0.35 16.83
C THR A 281 -31.97 -1.07 15.90
N ALA A 282 -31.37 -2.17 16.36
CA ALA A 282 -30.52 -3.00 15.51
C ALA A 282 -31.28 -3.54 14.28
N GLU A 283 -32.57 -3.86 14.42
CA GLU A 283 -33.44 -4.29 13.33
C GLU A 283 -33.66 -3.19 12.29
N CYS A 284 -33.90 -1.95 12.73
CA CYS A 284 -34.00 -0.81 11.82
C CYS A 284 -32.67 -0.53 11.10
N ASN A 285 -31.55 -0.60 11.82
CA ASN A 285 -30.23 -0.38 11.23
C ASN A 285 -29.91 -1.47 10.19
N GLN A 286 -30.27 -2.73 10.47
CA GLN A 286 -30.13 -3.81 9.51
C GLN A 286 -30.98 -3.58 8.27
N LEU A 287 -32.24 -3.15 8.43
CA LEU A 287 -33.11 -2.80 7.31
C LEU A 287 -32.51 -1.68 6.44
N ILE A 288 -31.94 -0.65 7.07
CA ILE A 288 -31.25 0.44 6.35
C ILE A 288 -30.05 -0.12 5.55
N MET A 289 -29.23 -0.98 6.17
CA MET A 289 -28.07 -1.59 5.51
C MET A 289 -28.47 -2.53 4.37
N ASP A 290 -29.56 -3.28 4.51
CA ASP A 290 -30.10 -4.16 3.47
C ASP A 290 -30.66 -3.35 2.27
N GLU A 291 -31.34 -2.23 2.54
CA GLU A 291 -31.79 -1.28 1.51
C GLU A 291 -30.62 -0.60 0.80
N LEU A 292 -29.52 -0.31 1.51
CA LEU A 292 -28.28 0.20 0.92
C LEU A 292 -27.62 -0.85 0.02
N GLU A 293 -27.51 -2.10 0.47
CA GLU A 293 -26.86 -3.18 -0.28
C GLU A 293 -27.66 -3.56 -1.54
N SER A 294 -28.99 -3.47 -1.49
CA SER A 294 -29.87 -3.70 -2.63
C SER A 294 -30.18 -2.43 -3.45
N LEU A 295 -29.57 -1.30 -3.11
CA LEU A 295 -29.86 -0.02 -3.76
C LEU A 295 -29.54 -0.08 -5.25
N ASP A 296 -30.52 0.34 -6.03
CA ASP A 296 -30.39 0.50 -7.46
C ASP A 296 -31.14 1.76 -7.89
N TYR A 297 -30.43 2.89 -7.86
CA TYR A 297 -30.99 4.19 -8.17
C TYR A 297 -30.36 4.75 -9.44
N VAL A 298 -31.18 5.26 -10.35
CA VAL A 298 -30.74 5.92 -11.59
C VAL A 298 -31.15 7.38 -11.50
N PHE A 299 -30.16 8.27 -11.60
CA PHE A 299 -30.40 9.71 -11.65
C PHE A 299 -31.22 10.06 -12.90
N GLY A 300 -32.32 10.79 -12.72
CA GLY A 300 -33.23 11.23 -13.75
C GLY A 300 -33.18 12.73 -14.02
N ALA A 301 -34.21 13.24 -14.70
CA ALA A 301 -34.29 14.63 -15.14
C ALA A 301 -34.47 15.67 -14.02
N SER A 302 -34.94 15.24 -12.84
CA SER A 302 -35.13 16.10 -11.67
C SER A 302 -33.89 16.20 -10.77
N ASP A 303 -32.87 15.40 -11.05
CA ASP A 303 -31.62 15.34 -10.30
C ASP A 303 -30.54 16.23 -10.95
N PRO A 304 -29.32 16.38 -10.37
CA PRO A 304 -28.28 17.22 -10.95
C PRO A 304 -27.94 16.76 -12.37
N ALA A 305 -27.91 17.70 -13.32
CA ALA A 305 -27.80 17.38 -14.74
C ALA A 305 -26.52 16.58 -15.08
N GLU A 306 -25.44 16.81 -14.32
CA GLU A 306 -24.14 16.13 -14.48
C GLU A 306 -24.17 14.67 -14.00
N LEU A 307 -25.15 14.31 -13.17
CA LEU A 307 -25.36 12.96 -12.66
C LEU A 307 -26.39 12.16 -13.46
N ASN A 308 -27.13 12.81 -14.37
CA ASN A 308 -28.19 12.18 -15.15
C ASN A 308 -27.75 10.87 -15.83
N SER A 309 -28.62 9.86 -15.79
CA SER A 309 -28.40 8.49 -16.28
C SER A 309 -27.28 7.71 -15.58
N GLN A 310 -26.62 8.26 -14.56
CA GLN A 310 -25.71 7.47 -13.73
C GLN A 310 -26.51 6.57 -12.80
N ARG A 311 -25.93 5.41 -12.52
CA ARG A 311 -26.48 4.40 -11.62
C ARG A 311 -25.70 4.41 -10.32
N LEU A 312 -26.42 4.46 -9.21
CA LEU A 312 -25.88 4.46 -7.85
C LEU A 312 -26.25 3.13 -7.21
N GLN A 313 -25.21 2.33 -6.96
CA GLN A 313 -25.30 0.98 -6.41
C GLN A 313 -24.16 0.78 -5.44
N PHE A 314 -24.33 -0.14 -4.50
CA PHE A 314 -23.28 -0.51 -3.55
C PHE A 314 -22.81 -1.93 -3.77
N TYR A 315 -21.57 -2.19 -3.37
CA TYR A 315 -21.03 -3.53 -3.27
C TYR A 315 -20.23 -3.67 -1.97
N ARG A 316 -20.24 -4.86 -1.39
CA ARG A 316 -19.45 -5.16 -0.21
C ARG A 316 -18.01 -5.43 -0.60
N ASN A 317 -17.07 -4.65 -0.07
CA ASN A 317 -15.65 -4.87 -0.28
C ASN A 317 -15.19 -6.15 0.44
N LYS A 318 -14.36 -6.96 -0.21
CA LYS A 318 -13.92 -8.25 0.36
C LYS A 318 -12.92 -8.09 1.50
N ASP A 319 -12.12 -7.03 1.47
CA ASP A 319 -11.05 -6.84 2.45
C ASP A 319 -11.52 -6.14 3.72
N ASP A 320 -12.45 -5.17 3.62
CA ASP A 320 -12.92 -4.37 4.76
C ASP A 320 -14.39 -4.66 5.15
N SER A 321 -15.12 -5.48 4.40
CA SER A 321 -16.57 -5.74 4.60
C SER A 321 -17.49 -4.50 4.55
N VAL A 322 -16.97 -3.36 4.13
CA VAL A 322 -17.66 -2.08 3.95
C VAL A 322 -18.48 -2.05 2.65
N LEU A 323 -19.64 -1.39 2.66
CA LEU A 323 -20.38 -1.06 1.45
C LEU A 323 -19.77 0.15 0.75
N ILE A 324 -19.27 -0.05 -0.48
CA ILE A 324 -18.66 0.99 -1.30
C ILE A 324 -19.54 1.26 -2.52
N SER A 325 -19.72 2.52 -2.89
CA SER A 325 -20.39 2.89 -4.14
C SER A 325 -19.66 2.27 -5.34
N SER A 326 -20.43 1.63 -6.23
CA SER A 326 -19.95 1.14 -7.51
C SER A 326 -19.70 2.29 -8.49
N GLY A 327 -18.92 2.03 -9.54
CA GLY A 327 -18.72 2.97 -10.65
C GLY A 327 -17.76 4.14 -10.33
N ILE A 328 -17.09 4.12 -9.18
CA ILE A 328 -15.95 5.02 -8.92
C ILE A 328 -14.82 4.65 -9.88
N ILE A 329 -14.30 5.63 -10.61
CA ILE A 329 -13.18 5.47 -11.53
C ILE A 329 -11.90 5.95 -10.86
N ILE A 330 -10.92 5.06 -10.73
CA ILE A 330 -9.55 5.39 -10.31
C ILE A 330 -8.65 5.39 -11.54
N GLU A 331 -7.91 6.48 -11.73
CA GLU A 331 -6.97 6.66 -12.82
C GLU A 331 -5.54 6.53 -12.29
N GLY A 332 -4.70 5.82 -13.04
CA GLY A 332 -3.26 5.90 -12.92
C GLY A 332 -2.70 6.82 -13.99
N ILE A 333 -2.11 7.92 -13.55
CA ILE A 333 -1.54 8.96 -14.41
C ILE A 333 -0.02 8.82 -14.37
N LEU A 334 0.60 8.49 -15.51
CA LEU A 334 2.06 8.39 -15.60
C LEU A 334 2.66 9.75 -15.92
N LEU A 335 3.53 10.19 -15.03
CA LEU A 335 4.42 11.33 -15.20
C LEU A 335 5.78 10.78 -15.64
N PHE A 336 6.26 11.25 -16.78
CA PHE A 336 7.63 11.04 -17.21
C PHE A 336 8.14 12.26 -17.98
N ASN A 337 9.46 12.35 -18.06
CA ASN A 337 10.15 13.50 -18.61
C ASN A 337 10.30 13.40 -20.13
N ASP A 338 9.21 13.64 -20.84
CA ASP A 338 9.24 14.07 -22.24
C ASP A 338 8.35 15.30 -22.34
N ASP A 339 8.82 16.35 -23.02
CA ASP A 339 8.31 17.71 -22.90
C ASP A 339 6.77 17.85 -22.98
N HIS A 340 5.99 16.91 -23.53
CA HIS A 340 4.56 17.11 -23.83
C HIS A 340 3.59 15.93 -23.55
N MET A 341 3.89 14.89 -22.76
CA MET A 341 2.85 13.87 -22.49
C MET A 341 2.84 13.27 -21.08
N VAL A 342 1.72 13.49 -20.40
CA VAL A 342 1.24 12.71 -19.25
C VAL A 342 0.23 11.67 -19.78
N PRO A 343 0.62 10.41 -20.09
CA PRO A 343 -0.33 9.41 -20.53
C PRO A 343 -1.02 8.78 -19.32
N MET A 344 -2.32 8.64 -19.47
CA MET A 344 -3.11 7.78 -18.61
C MET A 344 -2.72 6.32 -18.87
N VAL A 345 -2.24 5.64 -17.83
CA VAL A 345 -1.72 4.27 -17.94
C VAL A 345 -2.75 3.22 -17.58
N ILE A 346 -3.66 3.52 -16.67
CA ILE A 346 -4.73 2.60 -16.28
C ILE A 346 -5.99 3.38 -15.85
N GLU A 347 -7.16 2.87 -16.23
CA GLU A 347 -8.44 3.27 -15.66
C GLU A 347 -9.08 2.03 -15.04
N TYR A 348 -9.47 2.13 -13.78
CA TYR A 348 -10.11 1.06 -13.04
C TYR A 348 -11.47 1.53 -12.56
N GLU A 349 -12.51 0.75 -12.86
CA GLU A 349 -13.87 0.99 -12.40
C GLU A 349 -14.22 0.00 -11.28
N THR A 350 -14.61 0.55 -10.15
CA THR A 350 -15.06 -0.20 -8.96
C THR A 350 -16.42 -0.86 -9.17
N GLY A 351 -16.67 -1.93 -8.44
CA GLY A 351 -17.96 -2.62 -8.41
C GLY A 351 -17.81 -4.04 -7.90
N SER A 352 -18.91 -4.78 -7.82
CA SER A 352 -18.91 -6.21 -7.45
C SER A 352 -18.02 -7.07 -8.36
N LYS A 353 -17.91 -6.66 -9.64
CA LYS A 353 -16.95 -7.19 -10.62
C LYS A 353 -16.11 -6.02 -11.13
N PRO A 354 -15.04 -5.64 -10.43
CA PRO A 354 -14.23 -4.52 -10.86
C PRO A 354 -13.53 -4.82 -12.18
N ARG A 355 -13.34 -3.79 -12.99
CA ARG A 355 -12.75 -3.94 -14.33
C ARG A 355 -11.75 -2.84 -14.65
N VAL A 356 -10.74 -3.20 -15.43
CA VAL A 356 -9.85 -2.24 -16.06
C VAL A 356 -10.52 -1.76 -17.34
N VAL A 357 -10.89 -0.48 -17.38
CA VAL A 357 -11.57 0.17 -18.50
C VAL A 357 -10.57 0.51 -19.61
N ASN A 358 -9.42 1.03 -19.22
CA ASN A 358 -8.35 1.41 -20.13
C ASN A 358 -6.99 0.96 -19.59
N ASN A 359 -6.09 0.58 -20.49
CA ASN A 359 -4.74 0.13 -20.14
C ASN A 359 -3.75 0.47 -21.27
N ASN A 360 -2.91 1.47 -21.04
CA ASN A 360 -1.87 1.92 -21.96
C ASN A 360 -0.45 1.59 -21.48
N LEU A 361 -0.29 0.55 -20.66
CA LEU A 361 1.00 0.14 -20.09
C LEU A 361 2.00 -0.41 -21.11
N LYS A 362 1.64 -0.55 -22.40
CA LYS A 362 2.49 -1.14 -23.45
C LYS A 362 3.87 -0.49 -23.58
N TYR A 363 4.01 0.77 -23.17
CA TYR A 363 5.26 1.52 -23.24
C TYR A 363 6.18 1.29 -22.02
N LEU A 364 5.66 0.72 -20.93
CA LEU A 364 6.40 0.53 -19.68
C LEU A 364 7.07 -0.84 -19.64
N LYS A 365 8.36 -0.88 -19.98
CA LYS A 365 9.23 -2.05 -19.82
C LYS A 365 9.86 -2.10 -18.41
N ILE A 366 9.03 -2.05 -17.37
CA ILE A 366 9.49 -2.21 -15.97
C ILE A 366 8.94 -3.51 -15.44
N ARG A 367 9.81 -4.31 -14.84
CA ARG A 367 9.47 -5.59 -14.23
C ARG A 367 10.21 -5.73 -12.91
N SER A 368 9.48 -5.92 -11.83
CA SER A 368 10.00 -6.15 -10.49
C SER A 368 9.59 -7.54 -10.05
N GLN A 369 10.53 -8.50 -10.08
CA GLN A 369 10.23 -9.90 -9.76
C GLN A 369 10.92 -10.34 -8.48
N CYS A 370 10.15 -11.04 -7.66
CA CYS A 370 10.68 -11.71 -6.49
C CYS A 370 11.56 -12.89 -6.92
N ALA A 371 12.83 -12.88 -6.52
CA ALA A 371 13.73 -13.99 -6.78
C ALA A 371 13.52 -15.08 -5.70
N PRO A 372 13.33 -16.37 -6.07
CA PRO A 372 12.89 -17.41 -5.15
C PRO A 372 13.85 -17.71 -3.99
N TYR A 373 15.13 -17.35 -4.12
CA TYR A 373 16.16 -17.52 -3.10
C TYR A 373 16.21 -16.37 -2.09
N ARG A 374 15.37 -15.33 -2.23
CA ARG A 374 15.31 -14.25 -1.25
C ARG A 374 14.41 -14.66 -0.08
N PRO A 375 14.79 -14.38 1.19
CA PRO A 375 13.98 -14.74 2.36
C PRO A 375 12.53 -14.28 2.29
N PHE A 376 12.29 -13.04 1.84
CA PHE A 376 10.96 -12.44 1.69
C PHE A 376 10.17 -12.92 0.44
N CYS A 377 10.82 -13.67 -0.46
CA CYS A 377 10.20 -14.25 -1.66
C CYS A 377 9.91 -15.75 -1.52
N GLY A 378 10.71 -16.46 -0.73
CA GLY A 378 10.63 -17.90 -0.57
C GLY A 378 9.32 -18.30 0.10
N THR A 379 8.65 -19.32 -0.44
CA THR A 379 7.50 -19.95 0.22
C THR A 379 7.98 -21.14 1.03
N CYS A 380 8.03 -20.99 2.35
CA CYS A 380 8.35 -22.09 3.25
C CYS A 380 7.12 -22.96 3.49
N LYS A 381 6.95 -24.01 2.68
CA LYS A 381 5.89 -25.01 2.92
C LYS A 381 6.15 -25.83 4.19
N GLN A 382 7.42 -26.03 4.51
CA GLN A 382 7.87 -26.77 5.67
C GLN A 382 9.11 -26.07 6.23
N VAL A 383 9.02 -25.67 7.50
CA VAL A 383 10.12 -25.07 8.26
C VAL A 383 10.62 -26.13 9.23
N THR A 384 11.90 -26.48 9.11
CA THR A 384 12.57 -27.42 10.01
C THR A 384 13.38 -26.63 11.03
N GLU A 385 13.06 -26.77 12.32
CA GLU A 385 13.89 -26.19 13.37
C GLU A 385 15.18 -27.01 13.48
N VAL A 386 16.33 -26.33 13.38
CA VAL A 386 17.64 -26.97 13.42
C VAL A 386 18.30 -26.79 14.78
N ASP A 387 19.05 -27.81 15.20
CA ASP A 387 19.71 -27.87 16.51
C ASP A 387 20.79 -26.77 16.62
N SER A 388 20.61 -25.87 17.59
CA SER A 388 21.54 -24.76 17.86
C SER A 388 22.94 -25.22 18.27
N ASN A 389 23.12 -26.48 18.69
CA ASN A 389 24.43 -27.04 18.98
C ASN A 389 25.17 -27.50 17.72
N LYS A 390 24.47 -27.62 16.58
CA LYS A 390 25.02 -28.07 15.30
C LYS A 390 25.08 -26.98 14.26
N TYR A 391 24.23 -25.97 14.35
CA TYR A 391 24.16 -24.87 13.38
C TYR A 391 24.55 -23.57 14.06
N PHE A 392 25.44 -22.81 13.42
CA PHE A 392 25.87 -21.52 13.92
C PHE A 392 25.94 -20.50 12.79
N LEU A 393 25.24 -19.38 12.97
CA LEU A 393 25.29 -18.26 12.03
C LEU A 393 26.21 -17.17 12.59
N SER A 394 27.18 -16.73 11.79
CA SER A 394 28.19 -15.76 12.27
C SER A 394 27.59 -14.43 12.72
N ILE A 395 26.58 -13.91 12.02
CA ILE A 395 25.80 -12.75 12.44
C ILE A 395 24.33 -13.13 12.32
N PRO A 396 23.54 -13.03 13.40
CA PRO A 396 22.12 -13.36 13.39
C PRO A 396 21.30 -12.27 12.68
N LYS A 397 21.38 -12.27 11.34
CA LYS A 397 20.64 -11.41 10.40
C LYS A 397 20.20 -12.23 9.17
N GLU A 398 19.12 -11.81 8.53
CA GLU A 398 18.71 -12.30 7.22
C GLU A 398 19.64 -11.78 6.11
N TYR A 399 20.23 -12.70 5.35
CA TYR A 399 21.09 -12.40 4.21
C TYR A 399 20.47 -12.89 2.91
N PRO A 400 20.72 -12.19 1.77
CA PRO A 400 20.38 -12.64 0.43
C PRO A 400 20.82 -14.07 0.13
N LEU A 401 22.04 -14.38 0.56
CA LEU A 401 22.76 -15.61 0.30
C LEU A 401 23.59 -15.97 1.53
N TYR A 402 23.77 -17.27 1.77
CA TYR A 402 24.56 -17.81 2.86
C TYR A 402 25.60 -18.75 2.28
N ILE A 403 26.86 -18.60 2.66
CA ILE A 403 27.87 -19.61 2.35
C ILE A 403 27.89 -20.60 3.52
N MET A 404 27.67 -21.88 3.22
CA MET A 404 27.62 -22.93 4.23
C MET A 404 28.92 -23.73 4.23
N ALA A 405 29.51 -23.88 5.40
CA ALA A 405 30.66 -24.76 5.60
C ALA A 405 30.34 -25.82 6.65
N LEU A 406 30.68 -27.07 6.32
CA LEU A 406 30.52 -28.23 7.16
C LEU A 406 31.87 -28.55 7.82
N PHE A 407 31.88 -28.57 9.14
CA PHE A 407 33.05 -28.89 9.96
C PHE A 407 32.71 -30.03 10.92
N ASP A 408 33.73 -30.80 11.31
CA ASP A 408 33.58 -31.89 12.26
C ASP A 408 33.99 -31.42 13.66
N PHE A 409 33.07 -30.79 14.40
CA PHE A 409 33.34 -30.35 15.78
C PHE A 409 33.12 -31.48 16.78
N HIS A 410 32.05 -32.24 16.56
CA HIS A 410 31.71 -33.40 17.37
C HIS A 410 31.97 -34.72 16.62
N ASP A 411 31.96 -35.82 17.35
CA ASP A 411 32.00 -37.20 16.86
C ASP A 411 30.95 -38.04 17.58
N GLY A 412 30.71 -39.23 17.06
CA GLY A 412 29.73 -40.19 17.56
C GLY A 412 28.37 -40.04 16.90
N ARG A 413 27.56 -41.11 16.95
CA ARG A 413 26.29 -41.22 16.20
C ARG A 413 25.28 -40.09 16.43
N ASN A 414 25.35 -39.39 17.57
CA ASN A 414 24.48 -38.26 17.87
C ASN A 414 25.25 -36.96 18.17
N CYS A 415 26.50 -36.80 17.68
CA CYS A 415 27.28 -35.56 17.86
C CYS A 415 27.53 -35.18 19.33
N GLN A 416 27.76 -36.18 20.21
CA GLN A 416 27.75 -35.95 21.66
C GLN A 416 29.14 -35.65 22.22
N SER A 417 30.18 -36.04 21.49
CA SER A 417 31.56 -36.04 21.97
C SER A 417 32.39 -35.07 21.14
N PHE A 418 32.92 -34.02 21.74
CA PHE A 418 33.83 -33.11 21.04
C PHE A 418 35.08 -33.85 20.55
N LYS A 419 35.35 -33.79 19.25
CA LYS A 419 36.57 -34.27 18.62
C LYS A 419 37.53 -33.09 18.61
N ASN A 420 38.74 -33.26 19.14
CA ASN A 420 39.74 -32.21 19.39
C ASN A 420 39.61 -30.89 18.57
N SER A 421 39.61 -29.80 19.34
CA SER A 421 38.97 -28.50 19.12
C SER A 421 39.76 -27.48 18.30
N ASP A 422 40.18 -27.81 17.08
CA ASP A 422 40.76 -26.78 16.23
C ASP A 422 39.66 -25.90 15.61
N ILE A 423 39.19 -24.93 16.39
CA ILE A 423 38.23 -23.91 15.95
C ILE A 423 38.85 -22.91 14.97
N SER A 424 40.18 -22.92 14.79
CA SER A 424 40.86 -21.94 13.95
C SER A 424 40.40 -22.04 12.49
N LEU A 425 40.10 -23.24 12.01
CA LEU A 425 39.64 -23.46 10.65
C LEU A 425 38.23 -22.84 10.42
N PRO A 426 37.17 -23.19 11.19
CA PRO A 426 35.88 -22.51 11.13
C PRO A 426 35.97 -20.99 11.31
N MET A 427 36.81 -20.52 12.24
CA MET A 427 36.99 -19.09 12.47
C MET A 427 37.70 -18.40 11.29
N SER A 428 38.66 -19.07 10.64
CA SER A 428 39.31 -18.57 9.43
C SER A 428 38.35 -18.49 8.25
N PHE A 429 37.40 -19.43 8.14
CA PHE A 429 36.32 -19.37 7.14
C PHE A 429 35.44 -18.14 7.36
N ILE A 430 34.96 -17.94 8.59
CA ILE A 430 34.17 -16.76 8.96
C ILE A 430 34.95 -15.48 8.64
N HIS A 431 36.19 -15.38 9.12
CA HIS A 431 37.05 -14.23 8.85
C HIS A 431 37.27 -14.00 7.35
N THR A 432 37.40 -15.06 6.56
CA THR A 432 37.57 -14.97 5.11
C THR A 432 36.31 -14.42 4.45
N ILE A 433 35.11 -14.90 4.80
CA ILE A 433 33.86 -14.33 4.26
C ILE A 433 33.74 -12.84 4.59
N TRP A 434 34.05 -12.45 5.83
CA TRP A 434 34.00 -11.05 6.26
C TRP A 434 35.01 -10.16 5.54
N THR A 435 36.21 -10.67 5.29
CA THR A 435 37.29 -9.91 4.64
C THR A 435 37.25 -9.97 3.12
N PHE A 436 36.60 -10.98 2.53
CA PHE A 436 36.47 -11.15 1.09
C PHE A 436 35.79 -9.94 0.45
N ARG A 437 34.75 -9.42 1.10
CA ARG A 437 34.05 -8.20 0.69
C ARG A 437 34.96 -6.96 0.71
N LYS A 438 35.80 -6.82 1.75
CA LYS A 438 36.76 -5.71 1.86
C LYS A 438 37.89 -5.80 0.82
N ARG A 439 38.27 -7.01 0.42
CA ARG A 439 39.42 -7.26 -0.45
C ARG A 439 39.11 -7.11 -1.95
N TYR A 440 37.86 -7.33 -2.35
CA TYR A 440 37.44 -7.26 -3.75
C TYR A 440 36.26 -6.30 -4.02
N PRO A 441 36.31 -5.03 -3.58
CA PRO A 441 35.25 -4.06 -3.84
C PRO A 441 35.02 -3.78 -5.34
N GLN A 442 35.97 -4.12 -6.20
CA GLN A 442 35.94 -3.93 -7.65
C GLN A 442 35.12 -4.98 -8.42
N LEU A 443 34.73 -6.10 -7.79
CA LEU A 443 33.89 -7.09 -8.44
C LEU A 443 32.43 -6.60 -8.46
N LYS A 444 31.98 -6.08 -9.62
CA LYS A 444 30.59 -5.61 -9.83
C LYS A 444 29.52 -6.61 -9.39
N LEU A 445 29.81 -7.91 -9.50
CA LEU A 445 28.92 -8.99 -9.09
C LEU A 445 28.74 -9.10 -7.56
N LEU A 446 29.64 -8.52 -6.76
CA LEU A 446 29.66 -8.60 -5.30
C LEU A 446 29.35 -7.26 -4.61
N GLN A 447 29.29 -6.15 -5.36
CA GLN A 447 29.09 -4.82 -4.76
C GLN A 447 27.80 -4.70 -3.95
N ASN A 448 26.76 -5.46 -4.33
CA ASN A 448 25.45 -5.43 -3.68
C ASN A 448 25.02 -6.79 -3.10
N LEU A 449 25.93 -7.78 -3.06
CA LEU A 449 25.65 -9.07 -2.46
C LEU A 449 26.18 -9.10 -1.03
N ASP A 450 25.26 -9.06 -0.07
CA ASP A 450 25.55 -9.36 1.35
C ASP A 450 25.47 -10.88 1.54
N PHE A 451 26.46 -11.47 2.21
CA PHE A 451 26.50 -12.91 2.45
C PHE A 451 26.56 -13.21 3.95
N GLY A 452 25.72 -14.15 4.39
CA GLY A 452 25.86 -14.77 5.71
C GLY A 452 26.88 -15.90 5.67
N ALA A 453 27.55 -16.16 6.78
CA ALA A 453 28.38 -17.36 6.97
C ALA A 453 27.64 -18.33 7.89
N LEU A 454 27.26 -19.49 7.37
CA LEU A 454 26.61 -20.58 8.10
C LEU A 454 27.63 -21.69 8.36
N LEU A 455 27.87 -21.99 9.63
CA LEU A 455 28.63 -23.15 10.06
C LEU A 455 27.68 -24.28 10.42
N VAL A 456 27.97 -25.49 9.97
CA VAL A 456 27.24 -26.69 10.35
C VAL A 456 28.20 -27.76 10.83
N ASP A 457 27.89 -28.38 11.96
CA ASP A 457 28.60 -29.54 12.45
C ASP A 457 28.13 -30.82 11.75
N SER A 458 28.99 -31.42 10.93
CA SER A 458 28.73 -32.71 10.27
C SER A 458 29.00 -33.92 11.17
N CYS A 459 29.57 -33.69 12.36
CA CYS A 459 29.84 -34.70 13.38
C CYS A 459 30.72 -35.87 12.90
N SER A 460 31.55 -35.67 11.87
CA SER A 460 32.30 -36.72 11.16
C SER A 460 31.43 -37.83 10.53
N ILE A 461 30.14 -37.56 10.27
CA ILE A 461 29.22 -38.51 9.65
C ILE A 461 28.84 -38.03 8.25
N GLY A 462 29.33 -38.72 7.21
CA GLY A 462 29.04 -38.38 5.82
C GLY A 462 27.54 -38.39 5.47
N LYS A 463 26.74 -39.23 6.14
CA LYS A 463 25.27 -39.23 6.00
C LYS A 463 24.66 -37.90 6.47
N THR A 464 25.09 -37.41 7.63
CA THR A 464 24.63 -36.14 8.19
C THR A 464 25.06 -34.97 7.32
N ALA A 465 26.28 -34.98 6.79
CA ALA A 465 26.73 -33.98 5.83
C ALA A 465 25.86 -33.94 4.55
N ALA A 466 25.50 -35.11 4.00
CA ALA A 466 24.62 -35.19 2.84
C ALA A 466 23.19 -34.72 3.16
N GLU A 467 22.65 -35.08 4.33
CA GLU A 467 21.34 -34.62 4.80
C GLU A 467 21.30 -33.09 4.95
N VAL A 468 22.31 -32.49 5.55
CA VAL A 468 22.44 -31.03 5.69
C VAL A 468 22.43 -30.33 4.33
N ILE A 469 23.18 -30.86 3.37
CA ILE A 469 23.23 -30.33 2.00
C ILE A 469 21.85 -30.39 1.34
N ILE A 470 21.18 -31.54 1.41
CA ILE A 470 19.85 -31.74 0.84
C ILE A 470 18.84 -30.81 1.52
N ILE A 471 18.87 -30.69 2.85
CA ILE A 471 18.00 -29.79 3.61
C ILE A 471 18.22 -28.34 3.17
N GLY A 472 19.48 -27.89 3.05
CA GLY A 472 19.80 -26.53 2.60
C GLY A 472 19.33 -26.20 1.18
N GLU A 473 19.16 -27.21 0.33
CA GLU A 473 18.67 -27.06 -1.04
C GLU A 473 17.15 -27.22 -1.17
N THR A 474 16.48 -27.92 -0.24
CA THR A 474 15.10 -28.37 -0.43
C THR A 474 14.11 -27.88 0.64
N GLN A 475 14.58 -27.47 1.81
CA GLN A 475 13.74 -27.11 2.95
C GLN A 475 14.11 -25.75 3.53
N CYS A 476 13.13 -25.07 4.12
CA CYS A 476 13.44 -23.94 4.98
C CYS A 476 13.91 -24.48 6.32
N PHE A 477 14.94 -23.87 6.89
CA PHE A 477 15.34 -24.20 8.25
C PHE A 477 15.48 -22.94 9.08
N THR A 478 15.03 -23.07 10.32
CA THR A 478 14.97 -21.97 11.28
C THR A 478 15.84 -22.31 12.48
N PHE A 479 16.55 -21.32 12.99
CA PHE A 479 17.38 -21.49 14.18
C PHE A 479 17.28 -20.27 15.09
N GLN A 480 17.31 -20.56 16.38
CA GLN A 480 17.28 -19.57 17.43
C GLN A 480 18.71 -19.26 17.88
N GLN A 481 19.16 -18.03 17.67
CA GLN A 481 20.49 -17.59 18.07
C GLN A 481 20.45 -16.13 18.54
N ALA A 482 21.00 -15.85 19.73
CA ALA A 482 21.01 -14.52 20.33
C ALA A 482 19.61 -13.87 20.37
N ASP A 483 18.60 -14.62 20.85
CA ASP A 483 17.19 -14.22 20.96
C ASP A 483 16.50 -13.83 19.64
N ARG A 484 17.11 -14.17 18.50
CA ARG A 484 16.54 -13.98 17.16
C ARG A 484 16.20 -15.32 16.54
N ASN A 485 15.05 -15.37 15.88
CA ASN A 485 14.64 -16.50 15.06
C ASN A 485 14.88 -16.16 13.58
N ILE A 486 15.77 -16.90 12.91
CA ILE A 486 16.18 -16.62 11.53
C ILE A 486 15.82 -17.80 10.67
N THR A 487 15.13 -17.55 9.57
CA THR A 487 14.73 -18.58 8.61
C THR A 487 15.55 -18.44 7.34
N ILE A 488 16.28 -19.51 6.98
CA ILE A 488 16.98 -19.61 5.71
C ILE A 488 16.08 -20.37 4.74
N VAL A 489 15.85 -19.79 3.56
CA VAL A 489 14.98 -20.39 2.52
C VAL A 489 15.78 -21.24 1.53
N PRO A 490 15.16 -22.25 0.90
CA PRO A 490 15.81 -23.07 -0.12
C PRO A 490 16.46 -22.22 -1.22
N GLY A 491 17.69 -22.55 -1.58
CA GLY A 491 18.44 -21.86 -2.63
C GLY A 491 19.13 -20.56 -2.20
N SER A 492 18.96 -20.09 -0.96
CA SER A 492 19.80 -19.03 -0.39
C SER A 492 21.18 -19.55 0.00
N VAL A 493 21.36 -20.85 0.19
CA VAL A 493 22.66 -21.44 0.55
C VAL A 493 23.50 -21.68 -0.70
N PHE A 494 24.67 -21.03 -0.78
CA PHE A 494 25.56 -21.05 -1.94
C PHE A 494 26.95 -21.58 -1.57
N GLY A 495 27.37 -22.65 -2.25
CA GLY A 495 28.69 -23.27 -2.04
C GLY A 495 28.76 -24.03 -0.73
N GLN A 496 29.11 -25.32 -0.81
CA GLN A 496 29.27 -26.17 0.37
C GLN A 496 30.75 -26.58 0.44
N LEU A 497 31.37 -26.26 1.56
CA LEU A 497 32.73 -26.70 1.90
C LEU A 497 32.63 -27.85 2.88
N TYR A 498 33.06 -29.05 2.48
CA TYR A 498 33.18 -30.18 3.38
C TYR A 498 34.65 -30.46 3.68
N SER A 499 34.99 -30.50 4.97
CA SER A 499 36.31 -30.89 5.48
C SER A 499 36.16 -32.15 6.34
N SER A 500 36.71 -33.27 5.87
CA SER A 500 36.75 -34.53 6.63
C SER A 500 38.15 -34.79 7.15
N TYR A 501 38.27 -35.05 8.45
CA TYR A 501 39.50 -35.56 9.06
C TYR A 501 39.61 -37.07 8.82
N THR A 502 40.02 -37.50 7.61
CA THR A 502 40.52 -38.88 7.44
C THR A 502 42.01 -38.89 7.73
N SER A 503 42.43 -39.77 8.64
CA SER A 503 43.81 -39.89 9.11
C SER A 503 44.75 -40.41 8.02
N SER A 504 45.10 -39.57 7.04
CA SER A 504 46.28 -39.75 6.17
C SER A 504 46.57 -38.46 5.39
N ARG A 505 47.33 -37.55 6.01
CA ARG A 505 48.17 -36.49 5.38
C ARG A 505 47.64 -35.64 4.20
N ALA A 506 46.36 -35.67 3.86
CA ALA A 506 45.75 -34.81 2.84
C ALA A 506 44.39 -34.31 3.34
N HIS A 507 44.28 -32.99 3.58
CA HIS A 507 43.00 -32.34 3.73
C HIS A 507 42.31 -32.33 2.36
N ASN A 508 41.40 -33.28 2.14
CA ASN A 508 40.56 -33.26 0.95
C ASN A 508 39.40 -32.30 1.19
N PHE A 509 39.51 -31.10 0.61
CA PHE A 509 38.40 -30.15 0.53
C PHE A 509 37.54 -30.50 -0.67
N LEU A 510 36.29 -30.85 -0.42
CA LEU A 510 35.28 -30.92 -1.47
C LEU A 510 34.54 -29.58 -1.49
N LEU A 511 34.79 -28.80 -2.53
CA LEU A 511 33.97 -27.66 -2.93
C LEU A 511 32.88 -28.19 -3.86
N SER A 512 31.67 -28.39 -3.34
CA SER A 512 30.50 -28.57 -4.20
C SER A 512 29.85 -27.22 -4.47
N PHE A 513 29.85 -26.83 -5.74
CA PHE A 513 29.03 -25.73 -6.23
C PHE A 513 27.74 -26.32 -6.79
N SER A 514 26.64 -26.23 -6.06
CA SER A 514 25.32 -26.48 -6.63
C SER A 514 24.87 -25.28 -7.46
N LEU A 515 25.33 -25.23 -8.72
CA LEU A 515 24.73 -24.38 -9.76
C LEU A 515 23.48 -25.06 -10.31
N TYR A 516 22.44 -25.19 -9.50
CA TYR A 516 21.17 -25.78 -9.92
C TYR A 516 20.05 -24.75 -9.98
N HIS A 517 20.27 -23.62 -10.67
CA HIS A 517 19.19 -22.86 -11.33
C HIS A 517 19.74 -21.91 -12.42
N SER A 518 20.08 -22.47 -13.58
CA SER A 518 20.15 -21.70 -14.84
C SER A 518 19.83 -22.52 -16.09
N LYS A 519 18.96 -23.53 -16.01
CA LYS A 519 18.29 -24.05 -17.23
C LYS A 519 17.09 -23.19 -17.60
N GLN A 520 17.37 -21.95 -18.02
CA GLN A 520 16.62 -21.25 -19.07
C GLN A 520 17.34 -19.96 -19.55
N CYS A 521 18.68 -19.95 -19.59
CA CYS A 521 19.37 -19.09 -20.55
C CYS A 521 19.32 -19.77 -21.92
N ASN A 522 18.25 -19.52 -22.68
CA ASN A 522 18.26 -19.74 -24.12
C ASN A 522 19.28 -18.76 -24.73
N MET A 523 20.55 -19.18 -24.81
CA MET A 523 21.43 -18.62 -25.83
C MET A 523 20.92 -19.10 -27.17
N LYS A 524 20.12 -18.27 -27.84
CA LYS A 524 20.05 -18.34 -29.30
C LYS A 524 21.39 -17.86 -29.84
N LYS A 525 22.00 -18.73 -30.64
CA LYS A 525 23.13 -18.41 -31.53
C LYS A 525 22.82 -17.21 -32.41
#